data_AF-A0A1H4EIC2-F1
#
_entry.id   AF-A0A1H4EIC2-F1
#
_cell.length_a   1.000
_cell.length_b   1.000
_cell.length_c   1.000
_cell.angle_alpha   90.00
_cell.angle_beta   90.00
_cell.angle_gamma   90.00
#
_symmetry.space_group_name_H-M   'P 1'
#
loop_
_entity.id
_entity.type
_entity.pdbx_description
1 polymer ?
#
loop_
_entity_poly.entity_id
_entity_poly.type
_entity_poly.pdbx_seq_one_letter_code
_entity_poly.pdbx_strand_id
1 'polypeptide(L)'
;MAFQFKKISSHGTENPIIARLSVQANDLVNFCNFSKEKKEELFAIFHSGVQPKLITCYEVFISISKECRNIEDTVNTEGLNIQSQDRVIEVPHLEGLESKIDQFLYSAKSCLRELAKIFGLFFGKEFSEARYDQVKEWATKEFGEASELAKIISQDHDLWIKKLVSMRNAVEHPGGYSGHLHIHNYDLLPENHPDFPKLIEPTWHLNEEPRVSIRKDLEVSISNILHFSEDMLVLCMRQSGLPEIIQIVEIPEAERDEKCPVRLKFTLSDKINLTLIRPPAVKSKDNH
;
A
#
# COMPACT_ATOMS: atom_id res chain seq x y z
N MET A 1 29.14 -26.13 16.73
CA MET A 1 28.07 -25.88 15.74
C MET A 1 28.19 -24.44 15.28
N ALA A 2 28.28 -24.20 13.98
CA ALA A 2 28.38 -22.85 13.42
C ALA A 2 26.99 -22.42 12.95
N PHE A 3 26.50 -21.28 13.46
CA PHE A 3 25.27 -20.66 12.98
C PHE A 3 25.61 -19.77 11.79
N GLN A 4 24.92 -19.97 10.66
CA GLN A 4 25.05 -19.14 9.48
C GLN A 4 23.91 -18.13 9.45
N PHE A 5 24.24 -16.85 9.56
CA PHE A 5 23.30 -15.76 9.36
C PHE A 5 23.40 -15.29 7.91
N LYS A 6 22.28 -15.32 7.18
CA LYS A 6 22.19 -14.81 5.80
C LYS A 6 21.13 -13.71 5.75
N LYS A 7 21.49 -12.54 5.23
CA LYS A 7 20.53 -11.48 4.94
C LYS A 7 19.66 -11.94 3.76
N ILE A 8 18.36 -12.15 4.02
CA ILE A 8 17.39 -12.62 3.02
C ILE A 8 16.53 -11.48 2.45
N SER A 9 16.54 -10.30 3.06
CA SER A 9 15.78 -9.12 2.65
C SER A 9 16.63 -7.85 2.82
N SER A 10 16.53 -6.92 1.87
CA SER A 10 17.09 -5.57 1.92
C SER A 10 16.43 -4.71 3.01
N HIS A 11 15.16 -4.98 3.33
CA HIS A 11 14.32 -4.20 4.23
C HIS A 11 14.04 -4.94 5.54
N GLY A 12 14.11 -4.22 6.66
CA GLY A 12 13.74 -4.67 8.01
C GLY A 12 12.47 -4.00 8.53
N THR A 13 12.20 -4.12 9.83
CA THR A 13 10.99 -3.55 10.47
C THR A 13 10.95 -2.03 10.48
N GLU A 14 12.07 -1.35 10.25
CA GLU A 14 12.10 0.11 10.05
C GLU A 14 11.29 0.52 8.81
N ASN A 15 11.12 -0.36 7.83
CA ASN A 15 10.26 -0.12 6.68
C ASN A 15 8.77 -0.30 7.08
N PRO A 16 7.90 0.72 6.92
CA PRO A 16 6.49 0.63 7.28
C PRO A 16 5.74 -0.53 6.63
N ILE A 17 6.10 -0.92 5.40
CA ILE A 17 5.48 -2.05 4.70
C ILE A 17 5.74 -3.35 5.50
N ILE A 18 6.96 -3.55 5.98
CA ILE A 18 7.33 -4.74 6.77
C ILE A 18 6.68 -4.68 8.16
N ALA A 19 6.78 -3.55 8.86
CA ALA A 19 6.18 -3.40 10.18
C ALA A 19 4.67 -3.67 10.16
N ARG A 20 3.96 -3.11 9.19
CA ARG A 20 2.50 -3.16 9.17
C ARG A 20 1.93 -4.44 8.57
N LEU A 21 2.55 -5.00 7.54
CA LEU A 21 2.07 -6.22 6.88
C LEU A 21 2.65 -7.52 7.48
N SER A 22 3.70 -7.43 8.30
CA SER A 22 4.20 -8.57 9.09
C SER A 22 3.89 -8.43 10.57
N VAL A 23 4.51 -7.47 11.26
CA VAL A 23 4.44 -7.41 12.74
C VAL A 23 3.02 -7.10 13.20
N GLN A 24 2.48 -5.98 12.75
CA GLN A 24 1.11 -5.58 13.07
C GLN A 24 0.09 -6.61 12.55
N ALA A 25 0.22 -7.10 11.32
CA ALA A 25 -0.72 -8.09 10.80
C ALA A 25 -0.73 -9.37 11.65
N ASN A 26 0.43 -9.90 12.03
CA ASN A 26 0.53 -11.06 12.92
C ASN A 26 -0.12 -10.77 14.28
N ASP A 27 0.17 -9.62 14.87
CA ASP A 27 -0.41 -9.22 16.14
C ASP A 27 -1.93 -9.11 16.05
N LEU A 28 -2.45 -8.53 14.96
CA LEU A 28 -3.88 -8.38 14.74
C LEU A 28 -4.57 -9.74 14.54
N VAL A 29 -4.01 -10.60 13.69
CA VAL A 29 -4.55 -11.92 13.35
C VAL A 29 -4.62 -12.84 14.57
N ASN A 30 -3.72 -12.68 15.54
CA ASN A 30 -3.74 -13.47 16.76
C ASN A 30 -5.03 -13.30 17.59
N PHE A 31 -5.74 -12.17 17.45
CA PHE A 31 -7.03 -11.93 18.12
C PHE A 31 -8.25 -12.36 17.29
N CYS A 32 -8.07 -12.82 16.04
CA CYS A 32 -9.17 -13.44 15.31
C CYS A 32 -9.63 -14.72 16.02
N ASN A 33 -10.94 -14.98 16.05
CA ASN A 33 -11.49 -16.25 16.53
C ASN A 33 -11.41 -17.35 15.44
N PHE A 34 -10.21 -17.53 14.89
CA PHE A 34 -9.91 -18.51 13.85
C PHE A 34 -9.09 -19.67 14.41
N SER A 35 -9.17 -20.83 13.74
CA SER A 35 -8.23 -21.92 13.99
C SER A 35 -6.81 -21.47 13.68
N LYS A 36 -5.82 -22.19 14.21
CA LYS A 36 -4.41 -21.87 13.98
C LYS A 36 -4.07 -21.85 12.49
N GLU A 37 -4.61 -22.83 11.74
CA GLU A 37 -4.41 -22.98 10.30
C GLU A 37 -4.97 -21.77 9.54
N LYS A 38 -6.19 -21.33 9.88
CA LYS A 38 -6.79 -20.13 9.28
C LYS A 38 -6.03 -18.84 9.61
N LYS A 39 -5.47 -18.74 10.82
CA LYS A 39 -4.61 -17.60 11.21
C LYS A 39 -3.32 -17.58 10.39
N GLU A 40 -2.68 -18.73 10.23
CA GLU A 40 -1.48 -18.87 9.40
C GLU A 40 -1.76 -18.54 7.93
N GLU A 41 -2.90 -18.98 7.39
CA GLU A 41 -3.33 -18.66 6.03
C GLU A 41 -3.62 -17.16 5.86
N LEU A 42 -4.31 -16.55 6.82
CA LEU A 42 -4.56 -15.11 6.82
C LEU A 42 -3.26 -14.31 6.89
N PHE A 43 -2.36 -14.69 7.78
CA PHE A 43 -1.04 -14.08 7.86
C PHE A 43 -0.24 -14.25 6.56
N ALA A 44 -0.32 -15.42 5.91
CA ALA A 44 0.35 -15.68 4.65
C ALA A 44 -0.13 -14.77 3.51
N ILE A 45 -1.42 -14.39 3.47
CA ILE A 45 -1.93 -13.39 2.50
C ILE A 45 -1.13 -12.09 2.62
N PHE A 46 -0.92 -11.59 3.83
CA PHE A 46 -0.20 -10.34 4.05
C PHE A 46 1.31 -10.51 3.87
N HIS A 47 1.93 -11.45 4.58
CA HIS A 47 3.37 -11.62 4.65
C HIS A 47 3.98 -12.17 3.34
N SER A 48 3.34 -13.17 2.74
CA SER A 48 3.85 -13.87 1.54
C SER A 48 3.16 -13.41 0.26
N GLY A 49 1.92 -12.94 0.35
CA GLY A 49 1.14 -12.44 -0.78
C GLY A 49 1.43 -10.97 -1.09
N VAL A 50 0.92 -10.07 -0.26
CA VAL A 50 0.90 -8.62 -0.49
C VAL A 50 2.27 -7.97 -0.27
N GLN A 51 2.90 -8.21 0.89
CA GLN A 51 4.13 -7.56 1.31
C GLN A 51 5.27 -7.61 0.27
N PRO A 52 5.69 -8.77 -0.28
CA PRO A 52 6.84 -8.80 -1.21
C PRO A 52 6.57 -8.00 -2.49
N LYS A 53 5.31 -7.95 -2.95
CA LYS A 53 4.91 -7.20 -4.14
C LYS A 53 4.90 -5.70 -3.85
N LEU A 54 4.44 -5.28 -2.67
CA LEU A 54 4.47 -3.88 -2.28
C LEU A 54 5.91 -3.40 -2.01
N ILE A 55 6.79 -4.27 -1.51
CA ILE A 55 8.23 -3.99 -1.43
C ILE A 55 8.82 -3.81 -2.83
N THR A 56 8.43 -4.61 -3.82
CA THR A 56 8.87 -4.40 -5.21
C THR A 56 8.43 -3.02 -5.73
N CYS A 57 7.18 -2.60 -5.47
CA CYS A 57 6.71 -1.25 -5.78
C CYS A 57 7.58 -0.17 -5.11
N TYR A 58 7.90 -0.36 -3.82
CA TYR A 58 8.74 0.57 -3.06
C TYR A 58 10.17 0.64 -3.61
N GLU A 59 10.78 -0.48 -3.99
CA GLU A 59 12.12 -0.50 -4.57
C GLU A 59 12.18 0.22 -5.92
N VAL A 60 11.16 0.05 -6.76
CA VAL A 60 11.03 0.82 -8.02
C VAL A 60 10.93 2.31 -7.73
N PHE A 61 10.07 2.71 -6.79
CA PHE A 61 9.91 4.11 -6.39
C PHE A 61 11.22 4.71 -5.87
N ILE A 62 11.96 4.00 -5.02
CA ILE A 62 13.25 4.46 -4.50
C ILE A 62 14.29 4.60 -5.61
N SER A 63 14.35 3.66 -6.57
CA SER A 63 15.23 3.77 -7.74
C SER A 63 14.95 5.03 -8.53
N ILE A 64 13.68 5.22 -8.96
CA ILE A 64 13.26 6.38 -9.75
C ILE A 64 13.52 7.68 -8.97
N SER A 65 13.14 7.73 -7.69
CA SER A 65 13.32 8.92 -6.87
C SER A 65 14.79 9.29 -6.67
N LYS A 66 15.67 8.30 -6.49
CA LYS A 66 17.09 8.53 -6.36
C LYS A 66 17.69 9.07 -7.66
N GLU A 67 17.31 8.50 -8.80
CA GLU A 67 17.76 8.96 -10.11
C GLU A 67 17.26 10.38 -10.40
N CYS A 68 15.99 10.68 -10.12
CA CYS A 68 15.44 12.04 -10.21
C CYS A 68 16.23 13.03 -9.35
N ARG A 69 16.49 12.70 -8.08
CA ARG A 69 17.27 13.56 -7.18
C ARG A 69 18.68 13.79 -7.69
N ASN A 70 19.35 12.77 -8.19
CA ASN A 70 20.69 12.93 -8.76
C ASN A 70 20.66 13.90 -9.96
N ILE A 71 19.67 13.79 -10.84
CA ILE A 71 19.50 14.71 -11.97
C ILE A 71 19.22 16.13 -11.48
N GLU A 72 18.31 16.29 -10.52
CA GLU A 72 17.97 17.58 -9.90
C GLU A 72 19.22 18.21 -9.26
N ASP A 73 20.02 17.45 -8.51
CA ASP A 73 21.23 17.92 -7.85
C ASP A 73 22.32 18.33 -8.85
N THR A 74 22.54 17.53 -9.91
CA THR A 74 23.47 17.89 -10.99
C THR A 74 23.04 19.19 -11.67
N VAL A 75 21.76 19.32 -12.03
CA VAL A 75 21.26 20.51 -12.73
C VAL A 75 21.29 21.75 -11.81
N ASN A 76 21.02 21.60 -10.52
CA ASN A 76 21.10 22.70 -9.56
C ASN A 76 22.55 23.16 -9.30
N THR A 77 23.52 22.24 -9.39
CA THR A 77 24.93 22.52 -9.09
C THR A 77 25.69 23.01 -10.32
N GLU A 78 25.48 22.36 -11.46
CA GLU A 78 26.25 22.55 -12.69
C GLU A 78 25.48 23.35 -13.75
N GLY A 79 24.17 23.52 -13.57
CA GLY A 79 23.27 24.05 -14.61
C GLY A 79 22.92 22.99 -15.66
N LEU A 80 22.15 23.40 -16.67
CA LEU A 80 21.94 22.56 -17.85
C LEU A 80 23.18 22.58 -18.74
N ASN A 81 23.53 21.42 -19.33
CA ASN A 81 24.60 21.36 -20.30
C ASN A 81 24.13 21.98 -21.63
N ILE A 82 24.56 23.21 -21.86
CA ILE A 82 24.23 24.00 -23.04
C ILE A 82 25.47 24.12 -23.93
N GLN A 83 25.33 23.72 -25.20
CA GLN A 83 26.40 23.69 -26.18
C GLN A 83 26.06 24.53 -27.42
N SER A 84 27.07 24.74 -28.27
CA SER A 84 26.91 25.36 -29.60
C SER A 84 26.29 26.76 -29.60
N GLN A 85 26.69 27.62 -28.67
CA GLN A 85 26.16 29.00 -28.48
C GLN A 85 24.66 28.98 -28.19
N ASP A 86 24.25 28.25 -27.15
CA ASP A 86 22.86 28.19 -26.68
C ASP A 86 21.84 27.57 -27.65
N ARG A 87 22.31 26.80 -28.63
CA ARG A 87 21.45 26.13 -29.63
C ARG A 87 21.19 24.66 -29.35
N VAL A 88 21.96 24.04 -28.46
CA VAL A 88 21.84 22.63 -28.11
C VAL A 88 21.79 22.51 -26.60
N ILE A 89 20.69 21.97 -26.08
CA ILE A 89 20.52 21.70 -24.65
C ILE A 89 20.43 20.19 -24.49
N GLU A 90 21.31 19.63 -23.68
CA GLU A 90 21.25 18.21 -23.33
C GLU A 90 20.19 18.00 -22.24
N VAL A 91 19.13 17.27 -22.58
CA VAL A 91 18.07 16.93 -21.64
C VAL A 91 18.42 15.59 -20.97
N PRO A 92 18.47 15.54 -19.63
CA PRO A 92 18.75 14.30 -18.92
C PRO A 92 17.64 13.27 -19.19
N HIS A 93 17.95 11.99 -19.01
CA HIS A 93 17.00 10.91 -19.28
C HIS A 93 17.06 9.85 -18.18
N LEU A 94 15.90 9.42 -17.68
CA LEU A 94 15.81 8.25 -16.80
C LEU A 94 15.86 6.97 -17.61
N GLU A 95 16.98 6.25 -17.52
CA GLU A 95 17.16 4.97 -18.19
C GLU A 95 16.13 3.94 -17.72
N GLY A 96 15.50 3.26 -18.68
CA GLY A 96 14.57 2.17 -18.42
C GLY A 96 13.29 2.58 -17.69
N LEU A 97 12.90 3.86 -17.75
CA LEU A 97 11.70 4.38 -17.06
C LEU A 97 10.45 3.54 -17.37
N GLU A 98 10.18 3.24 -18.64
CA GLU A 98 9.00 2.44 -19.03
C GLU A 98 9.00 1.04 -18.40
N SER A 99 10.15 0.37 -18.39
CA SER A 99 10.29 -0.97 -17.79
C SER A 99 10.10 -0.94 -16.27
N LYS A 100 10.64 0.08 -15.59
CA LYS A 100 10.43 0.31 -14.16
C LYS A 100 8.93 0.52 -13.87
N ILE A 101 8.26 1.31 -14.70
CA ILE A 101 6.82 1.59 -14.57
C ILE A 101 5.97 0.34 -14.79
N ASP A 102 6.28 -0.48 -15.80
CA ASP A 102 5.61 -1.75 -16.01
C ASP A 102 5.77 -2.67 -14.78
N GLN A 103 6.99 -2.81 -14.26
CA GLN A 103 7.25 -3.60 -13.06
C GLN A 103 6.44 -3.11 -11.84
N PHE A 104 6.34 -1.78 -11.66
CA PHE A 104 5.55 -1.19 -10.59
C PHE A 104 4.07 -1.52 -10.74
N LEU A 105 3.49 -1.24 -11.91
CA LEU A 105 2.05 -1.42 -12.16
C LEU A 105 1.64 -2.89 -12.09
N TYR A 106 2.48 -3.79 -12.60
CA TYR A 106 2.31 -5.23 -12.45
C TYR A 106 2.27 -5.63 -10.97
N SER A 107 3.27 -5.21 -10.19
CA SER A 107 3.39 -5.57 -8.78
C SER A 107 2.24 -4.98 -7.95
N ALA A 108 1.82 -3.75 -8.24
CA ALA A 108 0.72 -3.08 -7.56
C ALA A 108 -0.63 -3.78 -7.82
N LYS A 109 -0.96 -4.11 -9.08
CA LYS A 109 -2.15 -4.91 -9.39
C LYS A 109 -2.10 -6.29 -8.73
N SER A 110 -0.92 -6.89 -8.68
CA SER A 110 -0.70 -8.18 -8.04
C SER A 110 -0.91 -8.10 -6.51
N CYS A 111 -0.54 -6.99 -5.84
CA CYS A 111 -0.88 -6.74 -4.43
C CYS A 111 -2.39 -6.80 -4.20
N LEU A 112 -3.15 -6.07 -5.01
CA LEU A 112 -4.61 -6.02 -4.94
C LEU A 112 -5.24 -7.41 -5.16
N ARG A 113 -4.73 -8.19 -6.11
CA ARG A 113 -5.20 -9.56 -6.34
C ARG A 113 -4.92 -10.47 -5.14
N GLU A 114 -3.74 -10.38 -4.53
CA GLU A 114 -3.43 -11.15 -3.32
C GLU A 114 -4.32 -10.73 -2.14
N LEU A 115 -4.52 -9.43 -1.95
CA LEU A 115 -5.35 -8.90 -0.88
C LEU A 115 -6.80 -9.37 -1.00
N ALA A 116 -7.36 -9.45 -2.21
CA ALA A 116 -8.72 -9.93 -2.44
C ALA A 116 -8.99 -11.36 -1.94
N LYS A 117 -7.94 -12.18 -1.71
CA LYS A 117 -8.08 -13.51 -1.10
C LYS A 117 -8.61 -13.47 0.33
N ILE A 118 -8.46 -12.33 1.03
CA ILE A 118 -8.96 -12.16 2.40
C ILE A 118 -10.46 -12.43 2.52
N PHE A 119 -11.23 -12.09 1.49
CA PHE A 119 -12.67 -12.31 1.46
C PHE A 119 -13.04 -13.80 1.45
N GLY A 120 -12.20 -14.64 0.84
CA GLY A 120 -12.34 -16.10 0.85
C GLY A 120 -12.20 -16.65 2.27
N LEU A 121 -11.24 -16.14 3.03
CA LEU A 121 -10.99 -16.57 4.41
C LEU A 121 -12.09 -16.16 5.39
N PHE A 122 -12.52 -14.91 5.33
CA PHE A 122 -13.50 -14.37 6.26
C PHE A 122 -14.94 -14.76 5.91
N PHE A 123 -15.26 -14.84 4.61
CA PHE A 123 -16.65 -14.93 4.15
C PHE A 123 -16.91 -16.07 3.15
N GLY A 124 -15.90 -16.86 2.80
CA GLY A 124 -16.03 -17.94 1.83
C GLY A 124 -16.22 -17.47 0.38
N LYS A 125 -15.98 -16.17 0.09
CA LYS A 125 -16.11 -15.60 -1.25
C LYS A 125 -14.75 -15.38 -1.89
N GLU A 126 -14.44 -16.20 -2.90
CA GLU A 126 -13.20 -16.07 -3.65
C GLU A 126 -13.32 -15.07 -4.81
N PHE A 127 -12.20 -14.37 -5.06
CA PHE A 127 -12.00 -13.49 -6.21
C PHE A 127 -10.67 -13.87 -6.87
N SER A 128 -10.71 -14.21 -8.16
CA SER A 128 -9.56 -14.72 -8.90
C SER A 128 -8.61 -13.61 -9.40
N GLU A 129 -9.10 -12.38 -9.50
CA GLU A 129 -8.41 -11.25 -10.09
C GLU A 129 -8.56 -10.00 -9.23
N ALA A 130 -7.79 -8.94 -9.53
CA ALA A 130 -7.95 -7.61 -8.92
C ALA A 130 -9.23 -6.89 -9.40
N ARG A 131 -10.38 -7.57 -9.32
CA ARG A 131 -11.71 -7.12 -9.75
C ARG A 131 -12.47 -6.51 -8.58
N TYR A 132 -11.96 -5.38 -8.09
CA TYR A 132 -12.60 -4.65 -6.99
C TYR A 132 -13.96 -4.04 -7.35
N ASP A 133 -14.28 -3.98 -8.65
CA ASP A 133 -15.65 -3.77 -9.14
C ASP A 133 -16.59 -4.88 -8.65
N GLN A 134 -16.17 -6.14 -8.80
CA GLN A 134 -16.95 -7.30 -8.34
C GLN A 134 -16.96 -7.43 -6.82
N VAL A 135 -15.85 -7.09 -6.15
CA VAL A 135 -15.78 -7.07 -4.69
C VAL A 135 -16.76 -6.03 -4.13
N LYS A 136 -16.80 -4.82 -4.70
CA LYS A 136 -17.75 -3.75 -4.37
C LYS A 136 -19.20 -4.21 -4.52
N GLU A 137 -19.55 -4.78 -5.67
CA GLU A 137 -20.91 -5.27 -5.94
C GLU A 137 -21.32 -6.36 -4.96
N TRP A 138 -20.42 -7.32 -4.70
CA TRP A 138 -20.66 -8.39 -3.74
C TRP A 138 -20.81 -7.85 -2.31
N ALA A 139 -19.89 -7.02 -1.83
CA ALA A 139 -19.92 -6.49 -0.47
C ALA A 139 -21.19 -5.66 -0.21
N THR A 140 -21.62 -4.89 -1.22
CA THR A 140 -22.87 -4.13 -1.17
C THR A 140 -24.09 -5.04 -1.07
N LYS A 141 -24.11 -6.12 -1.83
CA LYS A 141 -25.20 -7.10 -1.80
C LYS A 141 -25.26 -7.89 -0.48
N GLU A 142 -24.10 -8.29 0.04
CA GLU A 142 -23.98 -9.15 1.21
C GLU A 142 -24.19 -8.39 2.52
N PHE A 143 -23.58 -7.21 2.64
CA PHE A 143 -23.55 -6.45 3.90
C PHE A 143 -24.38 -5.15 3.87
N GLY A 144 -24.89 -4.77 2.69
CA GLY A 144 -25.62 -3.52 2.47
C GLY A 144 -24.71 -2.30 2.25
N GLU A 145 -25.21 -1.31 1.52
CA GLU A 145 -24.50 -0.04 1.21
C GLU A 145 -24.08 0.74 2.46
N ALA A 146 -24.79 0.54 3.58
CA ALA A 146 -24.49 1.22 4.83
C ALA A 146 -23.27 0.64 5.57
N SER A 147 -22.86 -0.61 5.25
CA SER A 147 -21.71 -1.27 5.87
C SER A 147 -20.42 -0.48 5.61
N GLU A 148 -19.61 -0.32 6.66
CA GLU A 148 -18.31 0.35 6.59
C GLU A 148 -17.39 -0.35 5.57
N LEU A 149 -17.41 -1.68 5.53
CA LEU A 149 -16.63 -2.47 4.56
C LEU A 149 -17.04 -2.16 3.12
N ALA A 150 -18.35 -2.17 2.82
CA ALA A 150 -18.85 -1.89 1.47
C ALA A 150 -18.56 -0.44 1.03
N LYS A 151 -18.64 0.52 1.96
CA LYS A 151 -18.33 1.93 1.71
C LYS A 151 -16.87 2.15 1.36
N ILE A 152 -15.95 1.65 2.18
CA ILE A 152 -14.50 1.84 1.95
C ILE A 152 -14.08 1.16 0.65
N ILE A 153 -14.54 -0.07 0.38
CA ILE A 153 -14.25 -0.75 -0.90
C ILE A 153 -14.78 0.07 -2.09
N SER A 154 -15.99 0.62 -2.00
CA SER A 154 -16.55 1.44 -3.08
C SER A 154 -15.77 2.73 -3.30
N GLN A 155 -15.45 3.44 -2.21
CA GLN A 155 -14.71 4.70 -2.25
C GLN A 155 -13.33 4.49 -2.87
N ASP A 156 -12.55 3.52 -2.38
CA ASP A 156 -11.21 3.27 -2.88
C ASP A 156 -11.19 2.68 -4.28
N HIS A 157 -12.22 1.88 -4.63
CA HIS A 157 -12.42 1.41 -6.00
C HIS A 157 -12.49 2.59 -6.97
N ASP A 158 -13.41 3.52 -6.69
CA ASP A 158 -13.72 4.64 -7.57
C ASP A 158 -12.63 5.73 -7.51
N LEU A 159 -11.94 5.89 -6.37
CA LEU A 159 -10.93 6.93 -6.15
C LEU A 159 -9.59 6.61 -6.83
N TRP A 160 -9.07 5.39 -6.68
CA TRP A 160 -7.69 5.10 -7.12
C TRP A 160 -7.47 3.69 -7.67
N ILE A 161 -8.14 2.65 -7.13
CA ILE A 161 -7.89 1.26 -7.55
C ILE A 161 -8.23 1.07 -9.02
N LYS A 162 -9.38 1.58 -9.47
CA LYS A 162 -9.80 1.46 -10.87
C LYS A 162 -8.78 2.06 -11.82
N LYS A 163 -8.29 3.27 -11.52
CA LYS A 163 -7.25 3.94 -12.32
C LYS A 163 -5.96 3.12 -12.37
N LEU A 164 -5.47 2.65 -11.22
CA LEU A 164 -4.26 1.84 -11.15
C LEU A 164 -4.37 0.55 -11.98
N VAL A 165 -5.51 -0.15 -11.90
CA VAL A 165 -5.78 -1.35 -12.69
C VAL A 165 -5.86 -1.02 -14.18
N SER A 166 -6.50 0.08 -14.56
CA SER A 166 -6.57 0.55 -15.95
C SER A 166 -5.20 0.90 -16.51
N MET A 167 -4.34 1.59 -15.75
CA MET A 167 -2.96 1.90 -16.16
C MET A 167 -2.17 0.62 -16.45
N ARG A 168 -2.21 -0.37 -15.55
CA ARG A 168 -1.58 -1.68 -15.79
C ARG A 168 -2.12 -2.30 -17.07
N ASN A 169 -3.44 -2.36 -17.23
CA ASN A 169 -4.06 -3.00 -18.39
C ASN A 169 -3.70 -2.30 -19.71
N ALA A 170 -3.52 -0.98 -19.70
CA ALA A 170 -3.07 -0.23 -20.87
C ALA A 170 -1.60 -0.52 -21.22
N VAL A 171 -0.75 -0.85 -20.24
CA VAL A 171 0.63 -1.31 -20.49
C VAL A 171 0.66 -2.73 -21.08
N GLU A 172 -0.15 -3.65 -20.54
CA GLU A 172 -0.20 -5.04 -21.05
C GLU A 172 -0.86 -5.14 -22.43
N HIS A 173 -1.88 -4.32 -22.67
CA HIS A 173 -2.67 -4.32 -23.90
C HIS A 173 -2.86 -2.89 -24.45
N PRO A 174 -1.81 -2.28 -25.03
CA PRO A 174 -1.89 -0.93 -25.59
C PRO A 174 -3.00 -0.82 -26.65
N GLY A 175 -3.88 0.17 -26.50
CA GLY A 175 -5.01 0.41 -27.40
C GLY A 175 -6.21 -0.54 -27.19
N GLY A 176 -6.16 -1.39 -26.16
CA GLY A 176 -7.30 -2.20 -25.72
C GLY A 176 -8.34 -1.39 -24.94
N TYR A 177 -9.18 -2.07 -24.16
CA TYR A 177 -10.28 -1.46 -23.41
C TYR A 177 -9.86 -0.35 -22.44
N SER A 178 -8.62 -0.37 -21.94
CA SER A 178 -8.10 0.67 -21.03
C SER A 178 -7.37 1.81 -21.75
N GLY A 179 -7.22 1.72 -23.07
CA GLY A 179 -6.59 2.74 -23.92
C GLY A 179 -5.06 2.72 -23.84
N HIS A 180 -4.43 3.90 -23.72
CA HIS A 180 -2.98 4.07 -23.75
C HIS A 180 -2.48 4.79 -22.50
N LEU A 181 -1.46 4.23 -21.86
CA LEU A 181 -0.67 4.93 -20.86
C LEU A 181 0.49 5.63 -21.57
N HIS A 182 0.53 6.94 -21.48
CA HIS A 182 1.63 7.76 -22.01
C HIS A 182 2.61 8.05 -20.90
N ILE A 183 3.88 7.65 -21.10
CA ILE A 183 4.98 7.87 -20.16
C ILE A 183 5.91 8.89 -20.81
N HIS A 184 6.12 10.01 -20.13
CA HIS A 184 7.00 11.09 -20.57
C HIS A 184 8.19 11.15 -19.62
N ASN A 185 9.39 11.07 -20.18
CA ASN A 185 10.62 11.26 -19.42
C ASN A 185 10.83 12.76 -19.12
N TYR A 186 12.01 13.12 -18.63
CA TYR A 186 12.40 14.53 -18.53
C TYR A 186 12.27 15.23 -19.88
N ASP A 187 11.75 16.45 -19.84
CA ASP A 187 11.57 17.32 -20.99
C ASP A 187 11.93 18.76 -20.60
N LEU A 188 12.02 19.67 -21.56
CA LEU A 188 12.14 21.10 -21.29
C LEU A 188 10.77 21.76 -21.33
N LEU A 189 10.63 22.86 -20.60
CA LEU A 189 9.53 23.78 -20.86
C LEU A 189 9.56 24.22 -22.34
N PRO A 190 8.41 24.52 -22.94
CA PRO A 190 8.37 25.10 -24.28
C PRO A 190 9.20 26.39 -24.36
N GLU A 191 9.83 26.67 -25.51
CA GLU A 191 10.67 27.87 -25.71
C GLU A 191 9.93 29.21 -25.46
N ASN A 192 8.60 29.22 -25.63
CA ASN A 192 7.77 30.39 -25.37
C ASN A 192 7.40 30.56 -23.87
N HIS A 193 7.85 29.66 -22.99
CA HIS A 193 7.61 29.74 -21.56
C HIS A 193 8.62 30.70 -20.89
N PRO A 194 8.20 31.60 -19.97
CA PRO A 194 9.10 32.57 -19.32
C PRO A 194 10.30 31.95 -18.59
N ASP A 195 10.12 30.74 -18.04
CA ASP A 195 11.16 30.01 -17.31
C ASP A 195 12.01 29.09 -18.20
N PHE A 196 11.93 29.19 -19.54
CA PHE A 196 12.81 28.42 -20.42
C PHE A 196 14.28 28.87 -20.25
N PRO A 197 15.27 27.95 -20.23
CA PRO A 197 15.16 26.49 -20.28
C PRO A 197 15.12 25.87 -18.88
N LYS A 198 13.95 25.35 -18.47
CA LYS A 198 13.77 24.63 -17.21
C LYS A 198 13.22 23.24 -17.47
N LEU A 199 13.73 22.26 -16.72
CA LEU A 199 13.29 20.88 -16.83
C LEU A 199 11.90 20.66 -16.26
N ILE A 200 11.15 19.81 -16.95
CA ILE A 200 9.92 19.18 -16.51
C ILE A 200 10.29 17.78 -16.03
N GLU A 201 9.91 17.44 -14.79
CA GLU A 201 10.08 16.10 -14.25
C GLU A 201 9.28 15.05 -15.06
N PRO A 202 9.66 13.76 -15.00
CA PRO A 202 8.92 12.68 -15.63
C PRO A 202 7.45 12.66 -15.20
N THR A 203 6.56 12.55 -16.19
CA THR A 203 5.11 12.53 -16.00
C THR A 203 4.47 11.38 -16.75
N TRP A 204 3.28 10.98 -16.33
CA TRP A 204 2.45 10.07 -17.09
C TRP A 204 1.00 10.55 -17.17
N HIS A 205 0.24 9.99 -18.10
CA HIS A 205 -1.21 10.11 -18.10
C HIS A 205 -1.85 8.94 -18.84
N LEU A 206 -3.08 8.61 -18.45
CA LEU A 206 -3.89 7.60 -19.10
C LEU A 206 -4.86 8.31 -20.06
N ASN A 207 -4.82 7.98 -21.34
CA ASN A 207 -5.67 8.59 -22.38
C ASN A 207 -5.59 10.13 -22.32
N GLU A 208 -6.75 10.82 -22.28
CA GLU A 208 -6.85 12.28 -22.24
C GLU A 208 -6.80 12.87 -20.82
N GLU A 209 -6.41 12.07 -19.81
CA GLU A 209 -6.27 12.60 -18.45
C GLU A 209 -5.11 13.61 -18.34
N PRO A 210 -5.16 14.54 -17.38
CA PRO A 210 -4.04 15.45 -17.11
C PRO A 210 -2.76 14.69 -16.75
N ARG A 211 -1.63 15.24 -17.19
CA ARG A 211 -0.29 14.75 -16.80
C ARG A 211 -0.08 14.91 -15.30
N VAL A 212 0.44 13.86 -14.66
CA VAL A 212 0.84 13.90 -13.25
C VAL A 212 2.28 13.42 -13.10
N SER A 213 2.96 13.90 -12.06
CA SER A 213 4.33 13.48 -11.72
C SER A 213 4.35 11.99 -11.39
N ILE A 214 5.18 11.24 -12.10
CA ILE A 214 5.37 9.81 -11.84
C ILE A 214 5.84 9.61 -10.40
N ARG A 215 6.89 10.33 -9.98
CA ARG A 215 7.48 10.20 -8.64
C ARG A 215 6.43 10.33 -7.53
N LYS A 216 5.58 11.36 -7.60
CA LYS A 216 4.51 11.59 -6.59
C LYS A 216 3.42 10.53 -6.65
N ASP A 217 2.98 10.14 -7.83
CA ASP A 217 1.87 9.20 -8.00
C ASP A 217 2.26 7.77 -7.57
N LEU A 218 3.53 7.38 -7.77
CA LEU A 218 4.08 6.11 -7.24
C LEU A 218 4.07 6.09 -5.70
N GLU A 219 4.53 7.17 -5.06
CA GLU A 219 4.55 7.30 -3.59
C GLU A 219 3.14 7.19 -3.00
N VAL A 220 2.18 7.94 -3.56
CA VAL A 220 0.77 7.91 -3.16
C VAL A 220 0.19 6.51 -3.35
N SER A 221 0.47 5.86 -4.49
CA SER A 221 -0.03 4.52 -4.76
C SER A 221 0.47 3.48 -3.76
N ILE A 222 1.75 3.55 -3.36
CA ILE A 222 2.31 2.66 -2.32
C ILE A 222 1.58 2.88 -0.98
N SER A 223 1.41 4.15 -0.59
CA SER A 223 0.70 4.52 0.64
C SER A 223 -0.75 4.03 0.63
N ASN A 224 -1.47 4.23 -0.48
CA ASN A 224 -2.85 3.80 -0.63
C ASN A 224 -2.98 2.28 -0.54
N ILE A 225 -2.11 1.52 -1.22
CA ILE A 225 -2.13 0.04 -1.14
C ILE A 225 -1.84 -0.43 0.29
N LEU A 226 -0.88 0.20 0.99
CA LEU A 226 -0.54 -0.15 2.36
C LEU A 226 -1.73 0.07 3.30
N HIS A 227 -2.29 1.29 3.31
CA HIS A 227 -3.44 1.63 4.16
C HIS A 227 -4.66 0.78 3.83
N PHE A 228 -4.97 0.59 2.55
CA PHE A 228 -6.08 -0.25 2.13
C PHE A 228 -5.91 -1.70 2.57
N SER A 229 -4.69 -2.24 2.52
CA SER A 229 -4.42 -3.60 3.02
C SER A 229 -4.71 -3.74 4.51
N GLU A 230 -4.26 -2.77 5.30
CA GLU A 230 -4.52 -2.72 6.73
C GLU A 230 -6.01 -2.54 7.05
N ASP A 231 -6.70 -1.65 6.33
CA ASP A 231 -8.12 -1.37 6.51
C ASP A 231 -8.96 -2.59 6.15
N MET A 232 -8.62 -3.32 5.08
CA MET A 232 -9.31 -4.58 4.72
C MET A 232 -9.19 -5.63 5.82
N LEU A 233 -8.03 -5.77 6.46
CA LEU A 233 -7.88 -6.67 7.61
C LEU A 233 -8.84 -6.27 8.73
N VAL A 234 -8.78 -5.02 9.17
CA VAL A 234 -9.59 -4.52 10.29
C VAL A 234 -11.08 -4.62 10.00
N LEU A 235 -11.51 -4.19 8.81
CA LEU A 235 -12.91 -4.16 8.43
C LEU A 235 -13.46 -5.58 8.26
N CYS A 236 -12.70 -6.52 7.70
CA CYS A 236 -13.10 -7.91 7.63
C CYS A 236 -13.23 -8.53 9.03
N MET A 237 -12.28 -8.25 9.93
CA MET A 237 -12.34 -8.68 11.33
C MET A 237 -13.58 -8.15 12.05
N ARG A 238 -13.85 -6.84 11.95
CA ARG A 238 -15.03 -6.20 12.53
C ARG A 238 -16.32 -6.81 11.97
N GLN A 239 -16.43 -6.92 10.65
CA GLN A 239 -17.61 -7.46 9.98
C GLN A 239 -17.84 -8.95 10.31
N SER A 240 -16.78 -9.71 10.61
CA SER A 240 -16.88 -11.12 11.03
C SER A 240 -17.22 -11.34 12.51
N GLY A 241 -17.32 -10.28 13.32
CA GLY A 241 -17.71 -10.36 14.72
C GLY A 241 -16.56 -10.29 15.71
N LEU A 242 -15.81 -9.19 15.70
CA LEU A 242 -14.82 -8.89 16.75
C LEU A 242 -15.52 -8.75 18.12
N PRO A 243 -14.99 -9.32 19.23
CA PRO A 243 -15.60 -9.15 20.55
C PRO A 243 -15.72 -7.68 20.97
N GLU A 244 -16.85 -7.29 21.56
CA GLU A 244 -17.12 -5.89 21.96
C GLU A 244 -16.14 -5.31 23.01
N ILE A 245 -15.45 -6.19 23.76
CA ILE A 245 -14.42 -5.81 24.74
C ILE A 245 -13.12 -5.34 24.09
N ILE A 246 -12.94 -5.64 22.82
CA ILE A 246 -11.72 -5.32 22.08
C ILE A 246 -12.04 -4.22 21.08
N GLN A 247 -11.18 -3.20 21.02
CA GLN A 247 -11.22 -2.20 19.96
C GLN A 247 -9.84 -2.09 19.28
N ILE A 248 -9.86 -1.81 17.98
CA ILE A 248 -8.65 -1.53 17.19
C ILE A 248 -8.55 -0.02 17.07
N VAL A 249 -7.44 0.54 17.53
CA VAL A 249 -7.16 1.97 17.51
C VAL A 249 -5.92 2.27 16.67
N GLU A 250 -5.92 3.45 16.06
CA GLU A 250 -4.76 3.99 15.37
C GLU A 250 -3.79 4.65 16.36
N ILE A 251 -2.51 4.37 16.20
CA ILE A 251 -1.41 5.01 16.91
C ILE A 251 -1.10 6.32 16.16
N PRO A 252 -1.17 7.49 16.83
CA PRO A 252 -0.80 8.77 16.23
C PRO A 252 0.60 8.72 15.62
N GLU A 253 0.82 9.38 14.48
CA GLU A 253 2.10 9.35 13.77
C GLU A 253 3.31 9.69 14.64
N ALA A 254 3.17 10.71 15.50
CA ALA A 254 4.22 11.15 16.41
C ALA A 254 4.55 10.14 17.53
N GLU A 255 3.71 9.14 17.76
CA GLU A 255 3.88 8.10 18.78
C GLU A 255 4.34 6.75 18.20
N ARG A 256 4.48 6.64 16.88
CA ARG A 256 4.92 5.40 16.23
C ARG A 256 6.41 5.18 16.47
N ASP A 257 6.81 3.96 16.81
CA ASP A 257 8.22 3.59 16.94
C ASP A 257 8.90 3.64 15.56
N GLU A 258 9.92 4.47 15.40
CA GLU A 258 10.69 4.59 14.16
C GLU A 258 11.33 3.26 13.73
N LYS A 259 11.60 2.34 14.68
CA LYS A 259 12.18 1.01 14.40
C LYS A 259 11.16 -0.03 13.97
N CYS A 260 9.87 0.25 14.21
CA CYS A 260 8.75 -0.61 13.84
C CYS A 260 7.46 0.23 13.79
N PRO A 261 7.24 1.01 12.71
CA PRO A 261 6.18 2.00 12.65
C PRO A 261 4.81 1.37 12.33
N VAL A 262 4.35 0.56 13.27
CA VAL A 262 2.99 0.01 13.30
C VAL A 262 1.98 1.15 13.46
N ARG A 263 0.87 1.06 12.72
CA ARG A 263 -0.21 2.04 12.71
C ARG A 263 -1.35 1.63 13.65
N LEU A 264 -1.64 0.34 13.75
CA LEU A 264 -2.84 -0.17 14.43
C LEU A 264 -2.46 -1.07 15.60
N LYS A 265 -3.20 -0.98 16.70
CA LYS A 265 -3.07 -1.88 17.84
C LYS A 265 -4.42 -2.20 18.46
N PHE A 266 -4.46 -3.31 19.20
CA PHE A 266 -5.60 -3.63 20.05
C PHE A 266 -5.53 -2.89 21.39
N THR A 267 -6.69 -2.51 21.89
CA THR A 267 -6.89 -2.04 23.26
C THR A 267 -8.26 -2.49 23.78
N LEU A 268 -8.47 -2.37 25.09
CA LEU A 268 -9.78 -2.60 25.69
C LEU A 268 -10.76 -1.50 25.29
N SER A 269 -12.00 -1.88 25.06
CA SER A 269 -13.10 -0.96 24.75
C SER A 269 -13.48 -0.14 25.99
N ASP A 270 -13.49 1.18 25.84
CA ASP A 270 -13.90 2.13 26.90
C ASP A 270 -15.38 1.97 27.29
N LYS A 271 -16.17 1.22 26.50
CA LYS A 271 -17.58 0.94 26.75
C LYS A 271 -17.80 -0.10 27.86
N ILE A 272 -16.75 -0.78 28.32
CA ILE A 272 -16.87 -1.81 29.37
C ILE A 272 -16.40 -1.26 30.70
N ASN A 273 -17.37 -0.92 31.57
CA ASN A 273 -17.14 -0.80 33.01
C ASN A 273 -16.76 -2.18 33.55
N LEU A 274 -15.46 -2.49 33.58
CA LEU A 274 -14.92 -3.67 34.24
C LEU A 274 -15.13 -3.53 35.76
N THR A 275 -16.33 -3.87 36.21
CA THR A 275 -16.56 -4.11 37.64
C THR A 275 -15.83 -5.42 37.95
N LEU A 276 -14.58 -5.32 38.39
CA LEU A 276 -13.81 -6.45 38.87
C LEU A 276 -14.61 -7.11 40.00
N ILE A 277 -15.31 -8.20 39.71
CA ILE A 277 -15.90 -9.06 40.72
C ILE A 277 -14.73 -9.73 41.42
N ARG A 278 -14.22 -9.08 42.48
CA ARG A 278 -13.28 -9.74 43.39
C ARG A 278 -14.02 -10.93 44.01
N PRO A 279 -13.49 -12.16 43.90
CA PRO A 279 -14.10 -13.28 44.60
C PRO A 279 -14.11 -12.96 46.10
N PRO A 280 -15.19 -13.31 46.83
CA PRO A 280 -15.29 -13.03 48.26
C PRO A 280 -14.11 -13.67 48.98
N ALA A 281 -13.46 -12.88 49.85
CA ALA A 281 -12.34 -13.32 50.64
C ALA A 281 -12.71 -14.61 51.40
N VAL A 282 -11.97 -15.69 51.15
CA VAL A 282 -12.08 -16.93 51.90
C VAL A 282 -11.72 -16.60 53.34
N LYS A 283 -12.72 -16.58 54.23
CA LYS A 283 -12.48 -16.47 55.67
C LYS A 283 -11.65 -17.68 56.09
N SER A 284 -10.42 -17.44 56.53
CA SER A 284 -9.61 -18.45 57.21
C SER A 284 -10.41 -18.96 58.41
N LYS A 285 -10.66 -20.27 58.46
CA LYS A 285 -11.16 -20.92 59.66
C LYS A 285 -10.08 -20.79 60.73
N ASP A 286 -10.44 -20.17 61.84
CA ASP A 286 -9.68 -20.19 63.08
C ASP A 286 -9.46 -21.66 63.49
N ASN A 287 -8.21 -22.07 63.60
CA ASN A 287 -7.83 -23.30 64.26
C ASN A 287 -7.66 -23.00 65.75
N HIS A 288 -8.47 -23.67 66.57
CA HIS A 288 -8.24 -23.87 68.00
C HIS A 288 -6.98 -24.70 68.25
#